data_AF-A0A067R1I7-F1
#
_entry.id   AF-A0A067R1I7-F1
#
_cell.length_a   1.000
_cell.length_b   1.000
_cell.length_c   1.000
_cell.angle_alpha   90.00
_cell.angle_beta   90.00
_cell.angle_gamma   90.00
#
_symmetry.space_group_name_H-M   'P 1'
#
loop_
_entity.id
_entity.type
_entity.pdbx_description
1 polymer ?
#
loop_
_entity_poly.entity_id
_entity_poly.type
_entity_poly.pdbx_seq_one_letter_code
_entity_poly.pdbx_strand_id
1 'polypeptide(L)'
;MLKIIDYMKDPHLVARVQKYYGVDLVSPLNSSTSLTLSNGNIRSPVCEVEGGVKLRSEKKLVVETSVRNSSNESNKCIDNEIQCNGWVSSEPEGDDAFSSDSESESKGYIITNWMWYYLFVLGTALGDEIFYASFIPFWFWNIDGAVGRRVVLVWTVIMYIGQGIKDVVRWPRPSCPPVIRLQKKWALEYGMPSTHAMVGVSIPLSVILYTMNRYQYSVSLGVLFAIGWCSVICLSRLYLGMHSVLDIVVGVMLALALMVPVVPLVDAMDHYLLTSSWSPAILLTAGICLVVFYPSSDRWTPTRGDTTMVVSVCVGVHIGAWTNYQLGVLSESPDSPPYAIIWPSYEMLGLSALRTVIGFCCIVATRALCKSASYATVCALLRLNSRELQRSQNSIQNRQKIIVELSYKFITYALLGFNTLYLLPSVFRLMGIERPTFYTEI
;
A
#
# COMPACT_ATOMS: atom_id res chain seq x y z
N MET A 1 6.48 15.17 -29.80
CA MET A 1 6.70 14.21 -28.70
C MET A 1 7.18 14.91 -27.43
N LEU A 2 8.32 15.63 -27.44
CA LEU A 2 8.84 16.35 -26.25
C LEU A 2 7.82 17.31 -25.59
N LYS A 3 7.12 18.14 -26.38
CA LYS A 3 6.08 19.05 -25.87
C LYS A 3 4.95 18.37 -25.08
N ILE A 4 4.61 17.12 -25.43
CA ILE A 4 3.55 16.35 -24.75
C ILE A 4 4.09 15.82 -23.41
N ILE A 5 5.34 15.34 -23.41
CA ILE A 5 6.02 14.86 -22.19
C ILE A 5 6.15 16.02 -21.18
N ASP A 6 6.60 17.19 -21.64
CA ASP A 6 6.73 18.37 -20.78
C ASP A 6 5.37 18.81 -20.21
N TYR A 7 4.32 18.79 -21.02
CA TYR A 7 2.96 19.10 -20.57
C TYR A 7 2.44 18.11 -19.52
N MET A 8 2.68 16.81 -19.70
CA MET A 8 2.22 15.77 -18.77
C MET A 8 3.03 15.73 -17.46
N LYS A 9 4.27 16.21 -17.52
CA LYS A 9 5.15 16.37 -16.34
C LYS A 9 4.77 17.58 -15.49
N ASP A 10 4.13 18.59 -16.09
CA ASP A 10 3.84 19.87 -15.46
C ASP A 10 3.09 19.72 -14.11
N PRO A 11 3.70 20.14 -12.97
CA PRO A 11 3.05 20.13 -11.66
C PRO A 11 1.74 20.93 -11.62
N HIS A 12 1.56 21.94 -12.48
CA HIS A 12 0.30 22.69 -12.55
C HIS A 12 -0.87 21.83 -13.05
N LEU A 13 -0.62 20.79 -13.84
CA LEU A 13 -1.67 19.84 -14.23
C LEU A 13 -2.20 19.08 -13.01
N VAL A 14 -1.30 18.65 -12.12
CA VAL A 14 -1.67 17.97 -10.86
C VAL A 14 -2.40 18.94 -9.93
N ALA A 15 -1.90 20.17 -9.78
CA ALA A 15 -2.56 21.20 -8.96
C ALA A 15 -3.97 21.56 -9.48
N ARG A 16 -4.19 21.55 -10.81
CA ARG A 16 -5.53 21.72 -11.41
C ARG A 16 -6.47 20.57 -11.05
N VAL A 17 -5.97 19.33 -11.07
CA VAL A 17 -6.75 18.15 -10.64
C VAL A 17 -7.11 18.26 -9.15
N GLN A 18 -6.15 18.62 -8.30
CA GLN A 18 -6.39 18.86 -6.87
C GLN A 18 -7.47 19.91 -6.63
N LYS A 19 -7.35 21.06 -7.29
CA LYS A 19 -8.35 22.14 -7.19
C LYS A 19 -9.74 21.71 -7.69
N TYR A 20 -9.79 20.98 -8.81
CA TYR A 20 -11.06 20.46 -9.34
C TYR A 20 -11.79 19.55 -8.34
N TYR A 21 -11.04 18.73 -7.60
CA TYR A 21 -11.60 17.86 -6.57
C TYR A 21 -11.66 18.49 -5.17
N GLY A 22 -11.43 19.80 -5.07
CA GLY A 22 -11.68 20.57 -3.84
C GLY A 22 -10.52 20.64 -2.86
N VAL A 23 -9.28 20.56 -3.33
CA VAL A 23 -8.07 20.81 -2.53
C VAL A 23 -7.52 22.19 -2.89
N ASP A 24 -7.60 23.13 -1.94
CA ASP A 24 -7.16 24.51 -2.12
C ASP A 24 -6.00 24.84 -1.17
N LEU A 25 -5.02 25.60 -1.68
CA LEU A 25 -3.91 26.11 -0.89
C LEU A 25 -4.39 27.32 -0.08
N VAL A 26 -4.16 27.31 1.23
CA VAL A 26 -4.38 28.51 2.05
C VAL A 26 -3.28 29.50 1.69
N SER A 27 -3.65 30.53 0.93
CA SER A 27 -2.78 31.69 0.81
C SER A 27 -2.68 32.32 2.20
N PRO A 28 -1.48 32.62 2.71
CA PRO A 28 -1.36 33.34 3.97
C PRO A 28 -2.19 34.62 3.84
N LEU A 29 -3.05 34.90 4.83
CA LEU A 29 -3.72 36.19 4.90
C LEU A 29 -2.64 37.25 4.77
N ASN A 30 -2.78 38.11 3.77
CA ASN A 30 -2.03 39.36 3.69
C ASN A 30 -2.29 40.12 5.00
N SER A 31 -1.35 40.06 5.94
CA SER A 31 -1.25 41.04 7.01
C SER A 31 -0.79 42.35 6.38
N SER A 32 -1.71 43.02 5.69
CA SER A 32 -1.57 44.40 5.23
C SER A 32 -2.83 45.15 5.59
N THR A 33 -3.20 45.10 6.88
CA THR A 33 -3.87 46.24 7.50
C THR A 33 -2.79 47.06 8.17
N SER A 34 -2.20 47.98 7.42
CA SER A 34 -1.46 49.10 7.98
C SER A 34 -2.44 49.94 8.80
N LEU A 35 -2.63 49.58 10.07
CA LEU A 35 -3.20 50.49 11.05
C LEU A 35 -2.11 51.49 11.39
N THR A 36 -2.11 52.59 10.65
CA THR A 36 -1.49 53.85 11.03
C THR A 36 -1.85 54.16 12.48
N LEU A 37 -0.83 54.23 13.34
CA LEU A 37 -0.95 54.87 14.64
C LEU A 37 -1.47 56.30 14.44
N SER A 38 -2.67 56.56 14.94
CA SER A 38 -3.09 57.91 15.28
C SER A 38 -3.56 57.91 16.74
N ASN A 39 -2.89 58.75 17.52
CA ASN A 39 -3.21 59.11 18.89
C ASN A 39 -4.71 59.37 19.10
N GLY A 40 -5.28 58.89 20.21
CA GLY A 40 -6.60 59.34 20.65
C GLY A 40 -7.22 58.51 21.76
N ASN A 41 -7.04 59.00 22.99
CA ASN A 41 -7.89 58.88 24.18
C ASN A 41 -8.83 57.66 24.36
N ILE A 42 -8.57 56.99 25.48
CA ILE A 42 -9.51 56.22 26.28
C ILE A 42 -10.83 56.99 26.47
N ARG A 43 -11.95 56.38 26.07
CA ARG A 43 -13.28 56.46 26.70
C ARG A 43 -14.20 55.43 26.06
N SER A 44 -14.62 54.45 26.86
CA SER A 44 -15.85 53.67 26.64
C SER A 44 -17.06 54.63 26.61
N PRO A 45 -18.10 54.33 25.80
CA PRO A 45 -19.28 53.70 26.38
C PRO A 45 -20.03 52.69 25.50
N VAL A 46 -20.67 51.77 26.21
CA VAL A 46 -21.97 51.11 26.00
C VAL A 46 -22.84 51.61 24.83
N CYS A 47 -23.34 50.67 24.01
CA CYS A 47 -24.67 50.63 23.37
C CYS A 47 -24.94 49.14 23.04
N GLU A 48 -25.81 48.46 23.78
CA GLU A 48 -27.24 48.25 23.54
C GLU A 48 -27.61 47.50 22.25
N VAL A 49 -28.43 46.48 22.47
CA VAL A 49 -28.90 45.41 21.58
C VAL A 49 -29.98 45.95 20.64
N GLU A 50 -29.92 45.59 19.35
CA GLU A 50 -31.05 45.04 18.57
C GLU A 50 -30.68 44.81 17.10
N GLY A 51 -31.26 43.76 16.49
CA GLY A 51 -31.33 43.60 15.03
C GLY A 51 -30.63 42.35 14.49
N GLY A 52 -31.38 41.24 14.42
CA GLY A 52 -30.90 39.97 13.90
C GLY A 52 -30.68 39.94 12.38
N VAL A 53 -29.67 39.19 11.96
CA VAL A 53 -29.64 38.46 10.68
C VAL A 53 -28.94 37.13 10.93
N LYS A 54 -29.68 36.02 10.77
CA LYS A 54 -29.14 34.66 10.73
C LYS A 54 -28.29 34.50 9.48
N LEU A 55 -26.95 34.50 9.61
CA LEU A 55 -26.06 33.92 8.61
C LEU A 55 -25.58 32.55 9.11
N ARG A 56 -26.03 31.53 8.38
CA ARG A 56 -25.68 30.11 8.55
C ARG A 56 -24.18 29.95 8.34
N SER A 57 -23.42 29.82 9.43
CA SER A 57 -21.98 29.53 9.39
C SER A 57 -21.77 28.07 8.97
N GLU A 58 -21.35 27.84 7.73
CA GLU A 58 -20.77 26.57 7.33
C GLU A 58 -19.45 26.37 8.09
N LYS A 59 -19.36 25.29 8.88
CA LYS A 59 -18.14 24.90 9.59
C LYS A 59 -17.02 24.59 8.59
N LYS A 60 -16.17 25.57 8.30
CA LYS A 60 -14.90 25.39 7.60
C LYS A 60 -13.85 24.96 8.63
N LEU A 61 -13.50 23.68 8.66
CA LEU A 61 -12.45 23.16 9.52
C LEU A 61 -11.09 23.34 8.82
N VAL A 62 -10.22 24.16 9.41
CA VAL A 62 -8.83 24.31 8.96
C VAL A 62 -8.02 23.17 9.57
N VAL A 63 -7.40 22.33 8.74
CA VAL A 63 -6.46 21.29 9.22
C VAL A 63 -5.06 21.90 9.26
N GLU A 64 -4.71 22.49 10.40
CA GLU A 64 -3.33 22.90 10.69
C GLU A 64 -2.56 21.72 11.27
N THR A 65 -1.44 21.35 10.65
CA THR A 65 -0.46 20.44 11.26
C THR A 65 0.63 21.30 11.90
N SER A 66 0.47 21.66 13.17
CA SER A 66 1.50 22.40 13.91
C SER A 66 2.48 21.43 14.58
N VAL A 67 3.76 21.64 14.34
CA VAL A 67 4.88 21.00 15.05
C VAL A 67 5.19 21.86 16.26
N ARG A 68 5.18 21.30 17.48
CA ARG A 68 5.61 22.00 18.70
C ARG A 68 6.81 21.29 19.31
N ASN A 69 7.98 21.92 19.22
CA ASN A 69 9.17 21.57 20.00
C ASN A 69 9.21 22.38 21.32
N SER A 70 9.81 21.78 22.33
CA SER A 70 9.68 21.96 23.78
C SER A 70 10.24 23.25 24.42
N SER A 71 9.67 23.65 25.56
CA SER A 71 10.44 24.01 26.77
C SER A 71 9.55 24.07 28.03
N ASN A 72 10.13 23.67 29.17
CA ASN A 72 9.55 23.68 30.52
C ASN A 72 8.97 25.05 30.93
N GLU A 73 7.83 25.06 31.61
CA GLU A 73 7.68 25.66 32.95
C GLU A 73 6.25 25.45 33.53
N SER A 74 6.23 25.27 34.85
CA SER A 74 5.10 25.01 35.73
C SER A 74 4.21 26.23 35.97
N ASN A 75 2.87 26.08 35.92
CA ASN A 75 1.96 26.41 37.03
C ASN A 75 0.48 26.12 36.72
N LYS A 76 -0.23 25.69 37.76
CA LYS A 76 -1.67 25.40 37.82
C LYS A 76 -2.51 26.67 37.64
N CYS A 77 -3.66 26.57 36.96
CA CYS A 77 -4.98 26.82 37.54
C CYS A 77 -6.11 26.37 36.62
N ILE A 78 -7.19 25.93 37.26
CA ILE A 78 -8.42 25.31 36.75
C ILE A 78 -9.36 26.40 36.23
N ASP A 79 -10.06 26.16 35.12
CA ASP A 79 -11.51 26.38 35.03
C ASP A 79 -12.14 25.69 33.81
N ASN A 80 -13.35 25.19 34.04
CA ASN A 80 -14.17 24.30 33.22
C ASN A 80 -14.68 24.98 31.93
N GLU A 81 -14.75 24.25 30.81
CA GLU A 81 -16.02 24.00 30.10
C GLU A 81 -15.90 23.13 28.82
N ILE A 82 -16.80 22.14 28.77
CA ILE A 82 -17.43 21.48 27.60
C ILE A 82 -16.52 20.73 26.63
N GLN A 83 -16.35 19.47 26.97
CA GLN A 83 -15.77 18.38 26.20
C GLN A 83 -16.71 17.92 25.08
N CYS A 84 -16.24 17.92 23.83
CA CYS A 84 -16.79 17.12 22.73
C CYS A 84 -15.63 16.41 22.04
N ASN A 85 -15.30 15.23 22.55
CA ASN A 85 -14.27 14.35 22.03
C ASN A 85 -14.75 13.70 20.72
N GLY A 86 -14.10 14.03 19.60
CA GLY A 86 -14.02 13.17 18.42
C GLY A 86 -12.67 12.45 18.45
N TRP A 87 -12.56 11.37 19.21
CA TRP A 87 -11.39 10.49 19.19
C TRP A 87 -11.42 9.65 17.91
N VAL A 88 -10.44 9.85 17.03
CA VAL A 88 -9.98 8.79 16.12
C VAL A 88 -8.64 8.33 16.66
N SER A 89 -8.69 7.26 17.46
CA SER A 89 -7.52 6.57 17.97
C SER A 89 -6.84 5.85 16.81
N SER A 90 -5.69 6.37 16.35
CA SER A 90 -4.68 5.55 15.71
C SER A 90 -3.74 5.05 16.81
N GLU A 91 -3.84 3.76 17.14
CA GLU A 91 -2.88 3.11 18.02
C GLU A 91 -1.45 3.23 17.45
N PRO A 92 -0.42 3.34 18.30
CA PRO A 92 0.95 3.48 17.87
C PRO A 92 1.57 2.10 17.65
N GLU A 93 1.84 1.72 16.40
CA GLU A 93 2.87 0.73 16.11
C GLU A 93 4.18 1.47 15.79
N GLY A 94 5.24 1.04 16.48
CA GLY A 94 6.45 1.82 16.72
C GLY A 94 7.41 1.97 15.54
N ASP A 95 8.17 3.06 15.69
CA ASP A 95 9.49 3.37 15.15
C ASP A 95 9.61 3.50 13.62
N ASP A 96 9.44 4.74 13.15
CA ASP A 96 10.46 5.44 12.35
C ASP A 96 10.16 6.94 12.37
N ALA A 97 10.79 7.67 13.31
CA ALA A 97 10.80 9.12 13.29
C ALA A 97 11.69 9.60 12.13
N PHE A 98 11.08 9.82 10.97
CA PHE A 98 11.75 10.45 9.84
C PHE A 98 11.81 11.98 10.03
N SER A 99 12.97 12.48 10.45
CA SER A 99 13.34 13.88 10.24
C SER A 99 13.77 14.05 8.79
N SER A 100 12.85 14.46 7.92
CA SER A 100 13.24 15.07 6.65
C SER A 100 13.66 16.51 6.92
N ASP A 101 14.94 16.83 6.71
CA ASP A 101 15.46 18.20 6.62
C ASP A 101 14.92 18.87 5.34
N SER A 102 13.62 19.15 5.33
CA SER A 102 12.96 20.05 4.41
C SER A 102 12.21 21.09 5.22
N GLU A 103 12.97 22.00 5.83
CA GLU A 103 12.47 23.25 6.40
C GLU A 103 11.87 24.12 5.29
N SER A 104 10.62 23.85 4.86
CA SER A 104 9.80 24.81 4.07
C SER A 104 8.33 24.39 3.82
N GLU A 105 7.68 23.58 4.65
CA GLU A 105 6.28 23.19 4.36
C GLU A 105 5.34 23.30 5.58
N SER A 106 4.88 24.52 5.85
CA SER A 106 3.66 24.78 6.65
C SER A 106 2.73 25.78 5.94
N LYS A 107 2.39 25.51 4.68
CA LYS A 107 1.21 26.15 4.07
C LYS A 107 0.01 25.24 4.32
N GLY A 108 -0.96 25.72 5.09
CA GLY A 108 -2.21 25.01 5.32
C GLY A 108 -2.94 24.74 3.99
N TYR A 109 -3.71 23.66 3.94
CA TYR A 109 -4.61 23.35 2.84
C TYR A 109 -6.04 23.20 3.36
N ILE A 110 -7.02 23.45 2.49
CA ILE A 110 -8.44 23.27 2.79
C ILE A 110 -8.99 22.20 1.84
N ILE A 111 -9.72 21.24 2.41
CA ILE A 111 -10.52 20.28 1.66
C ILE A 111 -11.97 20.77 1.67
N THR A 112 -12.50 21.08 0.50
CA THR A 112 -13.89 21.55 0.33
C THR A 112 -14.85 20.40 0.08
N ASN A 113 -14.42 19.33 -0.61
CA ASN A 113 -15.25 18.18 -0.93
C ASN A 113 -14.76 16.89 -0.27
N TRP A 114 -15.44 16.50 0.81
CA TRP A 114 -15.09 15.31 1.60
C TRP A 114 -15.39 13.98 0.89
N MET A 115 -16.39 13.93 0.00
CA MET A 115 -16.71 12.71 -0.74
C MET A 115 -15.52 12.27 -1.61
N TRP A 116 -14.95 13.22 -2.37
CA TRP A 116 -13.76 12.96 -3.20
C TRP A 116 -12.54 12.65 -2.36
N TYR A 117 -12.37 13.34 -1.23
CA TYR A 117 -11.29 13.04 -0.29
C TYR A 117 -11.32 11.57 0.16
N TYR A 118 -12.46 11.10 0.67
CA TYR A 118 -12.57 9.70 1.12
C TYR A 118 -12.45 8.70 -0.04
N LEU A 119 -13.01 9.01 -1.22
CA LEU A 119 -12.88 8.14 -2.39
C LEU A 119 -11.41 7.97 -2.80
N PHE A 120 -10.62 9.05 -2.81
CA PHE A 120 -9.21 8.97 -3.20
C PHE A 120 -8.30 8.44 -2.10
N VAL A 121 -8.63 8.66 -0.82
CA VAL A 121 -7.97 7.97 0.29
C VAL A 121 -8.22 6.45 0.21
N LEU A 122 -9.45 6.03 -0.10
CA LEU A 122 -9.75 4.63 -0.38
C LEU A 122 -8.99 4.15 -1.62
N GLY A 123 -9.03 4.91 -2.71
CA GLY A 123 -8.37 4.56 -3.96
C GLY A 123 -6.87 4.34 -3.81
N THR A 124 -6.18 5.17 -3.04
CA THR A 124 -4.76 4.92 -2.78
C THR A 124 -4.55 3.72 -1.86
N ALA A 125 -5.46 3.45 -0.92
CA ALA A 125 -5.36 2.29 -0.05
C ALA A 125 -5.48 0.98 -0.84
N LEU A 126 -6.31 0.93 -1.89
CA LEU A 126 -6.41 -0.21 -2.81
C LEU A 126 -5.10 -0.49 -3.59
N GLY A 127 -4.22 0.50 -3.71
CA GLY A 127 -2.88 0.36 -4.28
C GLY A 127 -1.76 0.13 -3.25
N ASP A 128 -2.10 0.11 -1.96
CA ASP A 128 -1.14 0.08 -0.86
C ASP A 128 -0.83 -1.35 -0.38
N GLU A 129 0.32 -1.52 0.27
CA GLU A 129 0.79 -2.78 0.81
C GLU A 129 -0.18 -3.42 1.82
N ILE A 130 -0.89 -2.60 2.60
CA ILE A 130 -1.85 -3.06 3.61
C ILE A 130 -3.02 -3.77 2.93
N PHE A 131 -3.52 -3.22 1.82
CA PHE A 131 -4.59 -3.87 1.05
C PHE A 131 -4.13 -5.21 0.52
N TYR A 132 -2.94 -5.30 -0.10
CA TYR A 132 -2.45 -6.58 -0.61
C TYR A 132 -2.13 -7.60 0.49
N ALA A 133 -1.64 -7.15 1.64
CA ALA A 133 -1.42 -7.99 2.81
C ALA A 133 -2.72 -8.62 3.33
N SER A 134 -3.87 -7.97 3.17
CA SER A 134 -5.18 -8.53 3.52
C SER A 134 -5.85 -9.28 2.35
N PHE A 135 -5.76 -8.75 1.14
CA PHE A 135 -6.41 -9.28 -0.07
C PHE A 135 -5.86 -10.64 -0.47
N ILE A 136 -4.52 -10.81 -0.46
CA ILE A 136 -3.89 -12.06 -0.90
C ILE A 136 -4.32 -13.24 -0.01
N PRO A 137 -4.20 -13.18 1.34
CA PRO A 137 -4.68 -14.25 2.19
C PRO A 137 -6.20 -14.47 2.09
N PHE A 138 -6.98 -13.39 2.06
CA PHE A 138 -8.43 -13.48 1.87
C PHE A 138 -8.79 -14.24 0.59
N TRP A 139 -8.10 -13.95 -0.52
CA TRP A 139 -8.31 -14.62 -1.79
C TRP A 139 -8.04 -16.12 -1.68
N PHE A 140 -6.90 -16.52 -1.11
CA PHE A 140 -6.56 -17.93 -0.94
C PHE A 140 -7.58 -18.68 -0.09
N TRP A 141 -8.06 -18.10 1.01
CA TRP A 141 -8.97 -18.78 1.93
C TRP A 141 -10.43 -18.79 1.49
N ASN A 142 -10.82 -17.92 0.56
CA ASN A 142 -12.24 -17.69 0.24
C ASN A 142 -12.60 -17.77 -1.24
N ILE A 143 -11.67 -17.54 -2.16
CA ILE A 143 -11.95 -17.46 -3.61
C ILE A 143 -11.38 -18.65 -4.38
N ASP A 144 -10.14 -18.59 -4.88
CA ASP A 144 -9.53 -19.66 -5.67
C ASP A 144 -7.99 -19.59 -5.59
N GLY A 145 -7.36 -20.67 -5.15
CA GLY A 145 -5.93 -20.79 -4.97
C GLY A 145 -5.15 -20.90 -6.28
N ALA A 146 -5.69 -21.53 -7.31
CA ALA A 146 -5.02 -21.66 -8.61
C ALA A 146 -4.84 -20.30 -9.31
N VAL A 147 -5.87 -19.47 -9.27
CA VAL A 147 -5.85 -18.07 -9.73
C VAL A 147 -4.98 -17.24 -8.80
N GLY A 148 -5.10 -17.43 -7.49
CA GLY A 148 -4.32 -16.68 -6.49
C GLY A 148 -2.81 -16.83 -6.68
N ARG A 149 -2.31 -18.05 -6.92
CA ARG A 149 -0.89 -18.33 -7.19
C ARG A 149 -0.39 -17.58 -8.43
N ARG A 150 -1.11 -17.67 -9.54
CA ARG A 150 -0.77 -16.97 -10.79
C ARG A 150 -0.79 -15.45 -10.61
N VAL A 151 -1.80 -14.90 -9.92
CA VAL A 151 -1.90 -13.46 -9.64
C VAL A 151 -0.72 -12.99 -8.78
N VAL A 152 -0.32 -13.74 -7.75
CA VAL A 152 0.84 -13.41 -6.91
C VAL A 152 2.15 -13.42 -7.71
N LEU A 153 2.35 -14.36 -8.65
CA LEU A 153 3.52 -14.34 -9.54
C LEU A 153 3.54 -13.11 -10.43
N VAL A 154 2.43 -12.80 -11.11
CA VAL A 154 2.33 -11.60 -11.96
C VAL A 154 2.62 -10.35 -11.14
N TRP A 155 1.96 -10.21 -9.98
CA TRP A 155 2.18 -9.12 -9.05
C TRP A 155 3.65 -8.95 -8.68
N THR A 156 4.33 -10.05 -8.35
CA THR A 156 5.74 -10.06 -7.94
C THR A 156 6.65 -9.57 -9.06
N VAL A 157 6.47 -10.07 -10.28
CA VAL A 157 7.28 -9.65 -11.43
C VAL A 157 7.05 -8.18 -11.76
N ILE A 158 5.79 -7.73 -11.79
CA ILE A 158 5.42 -6.34 -12.08
C ILE A 158 5.97 -5.38 -11.02
N MET A 159 5.85 -5.74 -9.73
CA MET A 159 6.39 -4.93 -8.64
C MET A 159 7.91 -4.88 -8.66
N TYR A 160 8.59 -6.03 -8.86
CA TYR A 160 10.05 -6.08 -8.93
C TYR A 160 10.59 -5.18 -10.05
N ILE A 161 10.03 -5.30 -11.25
CA ILE A 161 10.43 -4.49 -12.40
C ILE A 161 10.08 -3.01 -12.17
N GLY A 162 8.87 -2.70 -11.71
CA GLY A 162 8.43 -1.32 -11.49
C GLY A 162 9.25 -0.58 -10.44
N GLN A 163 9.52 -1.22 -9.30
CA GLN A 163 10.36 -0.67 -8.24
C GLN A 163 11.83 -0.59 -8.67
N GLY A 164 12.35 -1.60 -9.38
CA GLY A 164 13.70 -1.56 -9.95
C GLY A 164 13.88 -0.41 -10.94
N ILE A 165 12.92 -0.18 -11.83
CA ILE A 165 12.96 0.95 -12.77
C ILE A 165 12.92 2.29 -12.03
N LYS A 166 12.15 2.43 -10.95
CA LYS A 166 12.17 3.68 -10.16
C LYS A 166 13.57 4.01 -9.66
N ASP A 167 14.29 3.04 -9.12
CA ASP A 167 15.63 3.24 -8.56
C ASP A 167 16.72 3.42 -9.63
N VAL A 168 16.45 2.98 -10.86
CA VAL A 168 17.32 3.23 -12.04
C VAL A 168 17.05 4.60 -12.67
N VAL A 169 15.78 4.94 -12.89
CA VAL A 169 15.37 6.18 -13.59
C VAL A 169 15.45 7.40 -12.68
N ARG A 170 15.18 7.22 -11.38
CA ARG A 170 15.36 8.25 -10.33
C ARG A 170 14.58 9.53 -10.59
N TRP A 171 13.41 9.40 -11.20
CA TRP A 171 12.60 10.55 -11.57
C TRP A 171 12.06 11.27 -10.34
N PRO A 172 12.20 12.60 -10.21
CA PRO A 172 11.71 13.32 -9.05
C PRO A 172 10.18 13.37 -9.02
N ARG A 173 9.63 13.43 -7.81
CA ARG A 173 8.21 13.69 -7.55
C ARG A 173 7.82 15.11 -8.01
N PRO A 174 6.53 15.40 -8.28
CA PRO A 174 6.11 16.76 -8.65
C PRO A 174 6.49 17.77 -7.55
N SER A 175 6.84 18.98 -7.97
CA SER A 175 7.23 20.07 -7.08
C SER A 175 6.05 20.54 -6.22
N CYS A 176 6.33 20.77 -4.94
CA CYS A 176 5.43 21.34 -3.95
C CYS A 176 6.09 22.62 -3.44
N PRO A 177 5.56 23.82 -3.71
CA PRO A 177 4.38 24.16 -4.55
C PRO A 177 4.62 23.98 -6.07
N PRO A 178 3.57 23.97 -6.93
CA PRO A 178 2.15 24.28 -6.70
C PRO A 178 1.29 23.11 -6.21
N VAL A 179 1.81 21.88 -6.26
CA VAL A 179 1.08 20.68 -5.79
C VAL A 179 1.07 20.65 -4.26
N ILE A 180 0.00 20.14 -3.65
CA ILE A 180 -0.07 19.89 -2.21
C ILE A 180 0.18 18.41 -1.93
N ARG A 181 1.16 18.09 -1.10
CA ARG A 181 1.42 16.70 -0.68
C ARG A 181 0.53 16.33 0.49
N LEU A 182 -0.53 15.57 0.21
CA LEU A 182 -1.45 15.08 1.26
C LEU A 182 -0.91 13.82 1.96
N GLN A 183 0.06 13.13 1.37
CA GLN A 183 0.72 11.95 1.96
C GLN A 183 2.22 12.16 2.11
N LYS A 184 2.76 11.74 3.27
CA LYS A 184 4.21 11.79 3.57
C LYS A 184 4.92 10.44 3.43
N LYS A 185 4.21 9.31 3.64
CA LYS A 185 4.76 7.94 3.66
C LYS A 185 5.68 7.63 2.47
N TRP A 186 5.30 8.06 1.27
CA TRP A 186 6.00 7.74 0.02
C TRP A 186 6.81 8.91 -0.57
N ALA A 187 7.01 9.98 0.19
CA ALA A 187 7.66 11.20 -0.31
C ALA A 187 9.16 11.00 -0.62
N LEU A 188 9.80 10.05 0.05
CA LEU A 188 11.22 9.72 -0.15
C LEU A 188 11.47 8.89 -1.42
N GLU A 189 10.44 8.24 -1.97
CA GLU A 189 10.56 7.43 -3.17
C GLU A 189 10.60 8.26 -4.46
N TYR A 190 11.16 7.67 -5.52
CA TYR A 190 11.09 8.19 -6.88
C TYR A 190 9.67 8.13 -7.47
N GLY A 191 9.38 9.05 -8.39
CA GLY A 191 8.05 9.25 -8.97
C GLY A 191 7.70 8.30 -10.10
N MET A 192 8.62 8.03 -11.04
CA MET A 192 8.32 7.29 -12.26
C MET A 192 9.00 5.91 -12.27
N PRO A 193 8.29 4.83 -12.66
CA PRO A 193 6.85 4.74 -12.93
C PRO A 193 6.00 4.71 -11.65
N SER A 194 4.71 5.04 -11.77
CA SER A 194 3.78 4.85 -10.65
C SER A 194 3.47 3.37 -10.42
N THR A 195 4.05 2.77 -9.38
CA THR A 195 3.81 1.36 -9.03
C THR A 195 2.37 1.09 -8.58
N HIS A 196 1.71 2.06 -7.94
CA HIS A 196 0.26 1.94 -7.65
C HIS A 196 -0.56 1.83 -8.94
N ALA A 197 -0.24 2.63 -9.97
CA ALA A 197 -0.90 2.51 -11.27
C ALA A 197 -0.57 1.16 -11.94
N MET A 198 0.68 0.70 -11.87
CA MET A 198 1.08 -0.59 -12.43
C MET A 198 0.30 -1.76 -11.81
N VAL A 199 0.20 -1.82 -10.49
CA VAL A 199 -0.54 -2.87 -9.78
C VAL A 199 -2.05 -2.71 -9.95
N GLY A 200 -2.54 -1.47 -9.98
CA GLY A 200 -3.94 -1.15 -10.26
C GLY A 200 -4.42 -1.61 -11.64
N VAL A 201 -3.51 -1.83 -12.58
CA VAL A 201 -3.77 -2.49 -13.87
C VAL A 201 -3.55 -3.98 -13.77
N SER A 202 -2.38 -4.43 -13.30
CA SER A 202 -1.95 -5.82 -13.42
C SER A 202 -2.80 -6.78 -12.61
N ILE A 203 -3.21 -6.44 -11.38
CA ILE A 203 -4.01 -7.32 -10.52
C ILE A 203 -5.41 -7.58 -11.09
N PRO A 204 -6.27 -6.57 -11.30
CA PRO A 204 -7.63 -6.84 -11.79
C PRO A 204 -7.61 -7.46 -13.20
N LEU A 205 -6.67 -7.07 -14.05
CA LEU A 205 -6.53 -7.69 -15.37
C LEU A 205 -6.05 -9.15 -15.28
N SER A 206 -5.08 -9.47 -14.39
CA SER A 206 -4.66 -10.86 -14.16
C SER A 206 -5.80 -11.72 -13.64
N VAL A 207 -6.60 -11.19 -12.70
CA VAL A 207 -7.78 -11.90 -12.19
C VAL A 207 -8.69 -12.26 -13.36
N ILE A 208 -9.08 -11.29 -14.20
CA ILE A 208 -9.95 -11.53 -15.36
C ILE A 208 -9.34 -12.56 -16.31
N LEU A 209 -8.04 -12.42 -16.63
CA LEU A 209 -7.38 -13.31 -17.59
C LEU A 209 -7.32 -14.76 -17.10
N TYR A 210 -7.12 -14.98 -15.80
CA TYR A 210 -7.07 -16.32 -15.22
C TYR A 210 -8.45 -16.88 -14.83
N THR A 211 -9.50 -16.05 -14.75
CA THR A 211 -10.86 -16.51 -14.46
C THR A 211 -11.75 -16.63 -15.69
N MET A 212 -11.50 -15.93 -16.80
CA MET A 212 -12.41 -15.88 -17.96
C MET A 212 -12.72 -17.23 -18.61
N ASN A 213 -11.77 -18.16 -18.59
CA ASN A 213 -11.95 -19.54 -19.09
C ASN A 213 -12.15 -20.56 -17.96
N ARG A 214 -12.08 -20.10 -16.69
CA ARG A 214 -12.21 -20.95 -15.51
C ARG A 214 -13.60 -20.86 -14.89
N TYR A 215 -14.26 -19.71 -14.97
CA TYR A 215 -15.57 -19.47 -14.37
C TYR A 215 -16.56 -18.86 -15.36
N GLN A 216 -17.83 -19.19 -15.18
CA GLN A 216 -18.93 -18.66 -15.99
C GLN A 216 -19.37 -17.29 -15.44
N TYR A 217 -18.88 -16.20 -16.05
CA TYR A 217 -19.36 -14.83 -15.79
C TYR A 217 -19.14 -13.92 -17.00
N SER A 218 -19.76 -12.74 -16.99
CA SER A 218 -19.59 -11.75 -18.05
C SER A 218 -18.21 -11.09 -17.97
N VAL A 219 -17.33 -11.43 -18.92
CA VAL A 219 -15.99 -10.82 -19.05
C VAL A 219 -16.10 -9.29 -19.20
N SER A 220 -17.13 -8.80 -19.92
CA SER A 220 -17.37 -7.36 -20.10
C SER A 220 -17.60 -6.64 -18.77
N LEU A 221 -18.33 -7.25 -17.83
CA LEU A 221 -18.51 -6.69 -16.48
C LEU A 221 -17.19 -6.69 -15.69
N GLY A 222 -16.39 -7.76 -15.84
CA GLY A 222 -15.04 -7.82 -15.26
C GLY A 222 -14.15 -6.68 -15.75
N VAL A 223 -14.12 -6.46 -17.07
CA VAL A 223 -13.33 -5.37 -17.70
C VAL A 223 -13.82 -4.00 -17.23
N LEU A 224 -15.13 -3.79 -17.14
CA LEU A 224 -15.69 -2.54 -16.60
C LEU A 224 -15.24 -2.29 -15.16
N PHE A 225 -15.26 -3.33 -14.31
CA PHE A 225 -14.75 -3.24 -12.95
C PHE A 225 -13.25 -2.91 -12.92
N ALA A 226 -12.44 -3.57 -13.74
CA ALA A 226 -11.00 -3.31 -13.82
C ALA A 226 -10.69 -1.87 -14.25
N ILE A 227 -11.43 -1.32 -15.21
CA ILE A 227 -11.29 0.07 -15.65
C ILE A 227 -11.64 1.02 -14.50
N GLY A 228 -12.74 0.77 -13.78
CA GLY A 228 -13.14 1.56 -12.63
C GLY A 228 -12.10 1.54 -11.52
N TRP A 229 -11.62 0.35 -11.15
CA TRP A 229 -10.57 0.13 -10.16
C TRP A 229 -9.28 0.88 -10.52
N CYS A 230 -8.77 0.68 -11.74
CA CYS A 230 -7.56 1.35 -12.22
C CYS A 230 -7.73 2.88 -12.23
N SER A 231 -8.90 3.38 -12.66
CA SER A 231 -9.18 4.82 -12.71
C SER A 231 -9.16 5.45 -11.32
N VAL A 232 -9.80 4.81 -10.33
CA VAL A 232 -9.84 5.28 -8.94
C VAL A 232 -8.43 5.32 -8.34
N ILE A 233 -7.62 4.27 -8.54
CA ILE A 233 -6.23 4.23 -8.07
C ILE A 233 -5.40 5.33 -8.75
N CYS A 234 -5.45 5.45 -10.08
CA CYS A 234 -4.66 6.44 -10.80
C CYS A 234 -5.01 7.88 -10.37
N LEU A 235 -6.30 8.21 -10.33
CA LEU A 235 -6.74 9.55 -9.92
C LEU A 235 -6.36 9.86 -8.47
N SER A 236 -6.37 8.87 -7.57
CA SER A 236 -5.94 9.08 -6.18
C SER A 236 -4.49 9.54 -6.07
N ARG A 237 -3.60 9.06 -6.96
CA ARG A 237 -2.17 9.43 -6.93
C ARG A 237 -1.92 10.88 -7.37
N LEU A 238 -2.76 11.40 -8.26
CA LEU A 238 -2.78 12.82 -8.63
C LEU A 238 -3.37 13.65 -7.49
N TYR A 239 -4.52 13.23 -6.95
CA TYR A 239 -5.22 13.95 -5.89
C TYR A 239 -4.35 14.13 -4.64
N LEU A 240 -3.60 13.10 -4.25
CA LEU A 240 -2.73 13.14 -3.07
C LEU A 240 -1.38 13.84 -3.32
N GLY A 241 -1.13 14.28 -4.56
CA GLY A 241 0.06 15.04 -4.93
C GLY A 241 1.34 14.20 -5.01
N MET A 242 1.21 12.87 -5.16
CA MET A 242 2.36 11.97 -5.13
C MET A 242 2.96 11.75 -6.52
N HIS A 243 2.19 11.83 -7.59
CA HIS A 243 2.68 11.53 -8.94
C HIS A 243 2.29 12.61 -9.94
N SER A 244 3.11 12.79 -10.98
CA SER A 244 2.73 13.54 -12.18
C SER A 244 1.80 12.70 -13.08
N VAL A 245 1.13 13.34 -14.04
CA VAL A 245 0.32 12.59 -15.03
C VAL A 245 1.20 11.70 -15.90
N LEU A 246 2.42 12.14 -16.22
CA LEU A 246 3.40 11.35 -16.94
C LEU A 246 3.76 10.06 -16.17
N ASP A 247 4.00 10.14 -14.86
CA ASP A 247 4.36 8.97 -14.03
C ASP A 247 3.28 7.88 -14.09
N ILE A 248 2.01 8.29 -14.14
CA ILE A 248 0.86 7.40 -14.22
C ILE A 248 0.73 6.79 -15.60
N VAL A 249 0.80 7.60 -16.66
CA VAL A 249 0.68 7.08 -18.04
C VAL A 249 1.81 6.11 -18.35
N VAL A 250 3.05 6.44 -17.97
CA VAL A 250 4.18 5.51 -18.11
C VAL A 250 3.97 4.24 -17.30
N GLY A 251 3.45 4.35 -16.06
CA GLY A 251 3.12 3.18 -15.24
C GLY A 251 2.07 2.26 -15.88
N VAL A 252 0.96 2.81 -16.37
CA VAL A 252 -0.10 2.05 -17.03
C VAL A 252 0.42 1.38 -18.31
N MET A 253 1.14 2.14 -19.16
CA MET A 253 1.69 1.60 -20.40
C MET A 253 2.73 0.50 -20.14
N LEU A 254 3.61 0.69 -19.15
CA LEU A 254 4.59 -0.30 -18.76
C LEU A 254 3.92 -1.57 -18.23
N ALA A 255 2.90 -1.45 -17.37
CA ALA A 255 2.18 -2.60 -16.86
C ALA A 255 1.49 -3.39 -17.98
N LEU A 256 0.78 -2.72 -18.89
CA LEU A 256 0.16 -3.38 -20.04
C LEU A 256 1.19 -4.07 -20.93
N ALA A 257 2.33 -3.42 -21.20
CA ALA A 257 3.41 -4.01 -21.98
C ALA A 257 4.03 -5.24 -21.32
N LEU A 258 4.21 -5.21 -19.99
CA LEU A 258 4.74 -6.35 -19.22
C LEU A 258 3.73 -7.49 -19.10
N MET A 259 2.44 -7.21 -19.04
CA MET A 259 1.39 -8.24 -18.96
C MET A 259 1.41 -9.18 -20.18
N VAL A 260 1.75 -8.68 -21.38
CA VAL A 260 1.79 -9.46 -22.62
C VAL A 260 2.71 -10.68 -22.52
N PRO A 261 4.00 -10.57 -22.11
CA PRO A 261 4.85 -11.73 -21.89
C PRO A 261 4.67 -12.39 -20.52
N VAL A 262 4.36 -11.62 -19.47
CA VAL A 262 4.36 -12.16 -18.09
C VAL A 262 3.19 -13.10 -17.85
N VAL A 263 1.98 -12.79 -18.33
CA VAL A 263 0.80 -13.65 -18.13
C VAL A 263 0.99 -15.05 -18.73
N PRO A 264 1.31 -15.23 -20.02
CA PRO A 264 1.50 -16.57 -20.58
C PRO A 264 2.70 -17.29 -19.98
N LEU A 265 3.77 -16.57 -19.62
CA LEU A 265 4.92 -17.16 -18.92
C LEU A 265 4.51 -17.72 -17.55
N VAL A 266 3.75 -16.94 -16.76
CA VAL A 266 3.26 -17.38 -15.45
C VAL A 266 2.34 -18.57 -15.57
N ASP A 267 1.43 -18.57 -16.55
CA ASP A 267 0.53 -19.72 -16.77
C ASP A 267 1.30 -21.01 -17.11
N ALA A 268 2.33 -20.91 -17.95
CA ALA A 268 3.21 -22.04 -18.26
C ALA A 268 4.05 -22.48 -17.06
N MET A 269 4.49 -21.54 -16.22
CA MET A 269 5.31 -21.83 -15.05
C MET A 269 4.52 -22.40 -13.86
N ASP A 270 3.24 -22.04 -13.66
CA ASP A 270 2.48 -22.43 -12.47
C ASP A 270 2.43 -23.95 -12.29
N HIS A 271 2.08 -24.69 -13.35
CA HIS A 271 2.02 -26.15 -13.29
C HIS A 271 3.40 -26.78 -13.04
N TYR A 272 4.45 -26.24 -13.67
CA TYR A 272 5.83 -26.70 -13.44
C TYR A 272 6.28 -26.48 -11.98
N LEU A 273 5.99 -25.29 -11.44
CA LEU A 273 6.33 -24.93 -10.05
C LEU A 273 5.56 -25.80 -9.05
N LEU A 274 4.34 -26.21 -9.37
CA LEU A 274 3.55 -27.08 -8.51
C LEU A 274 4.06 -28.54 -8.49
N THR A 275 4.43 -29.06 -9.66
CA THR A 275 4.71 -30.51 -9.85
C THR A 275 6.18 -30.90 -9.66
N SER A 276 7.12 -30.03 -10.00
CA SER A 276 8.56 -30.34 -9.97
C SER A 276 9.09 -30.47 -8.54
N SER A 277 9.85 -31.53 -8.23
CA SER A 277 10.49 -31.69 -6.91
C SER A 277 11.55 -30.62 -6.61
N TRP A 278 12.08 -29.95 -7.64
CA TRP A 278 13.10 -28.91 -7.51
C TRP A 278 12.52 -27.52 -7.23
N SER A 279 11.20 -27.35 -7.28
CA SER A 279 10.55 -26.04 -7.16
C SER A 279 10.95 -25.25 -5.91
N PRO A 280 11.02 -25.83 -4.69
CA PRO A 280 11.44 -25.07 -3.52
C PRO A 280 12.86 -24.53 -3.63
N ALA A 281 13.80 -25.33 -4.15
CA ALA A 281 15.17 -24.91 -4.36
C ALA A 281 15.25 -23.80 -5.42
N ILE A 282 14.55 -23.96 -6.55
CA ILE A 282 14.49 -22.96 -7.63
C ILE A 282 13.90 -21.65 -7.11
N LEU A 283 12.79 -21.69 -6.39
CA LEU A 283 12.10 -20.51 -5.85
C LEU A 283 12.96 -19.78 -4.81
N LEU A 284 13.60 -20.51 -3.88
CA LEU A 284 14.49 -19.92 -2.88
C LEU A 284 15.72 -19.29 -3.53
N THR A 285 16.40 -20.02 -4.42
CA THR A 285 17.58 -19.50 -5.12
C THR A 285 17.23 -18.28 -5.98
N ALA A 286 16.18 -18.36 -6.80
CA ALA A 286 15.73 -17.25 -7.61
C ALA A 286 15.32 -16.04 -6.76
N GLY A 287 14.55 -16.26 -5.69
CA GLY A 287 14.13 -15.19 -4.77
C GLY A 287 15.31 -14.49 -4.10
N ILE A 288 16.29 -15.25 -3.60
CA ILE A 288 17.52 -14.70 -3.02
C ILE A 288 18.32 -13.93 -4.06
N CYS A 289 18.51 -14.49 -5.27
CA CYS A 289 19.20 -13.81 -6.37
C CYS A 289 18.52 -12.48 -6.72
N LEU A 290 17.19 -12.43 -6.81
CA LEU A 290 16.44 -11.21 -7.09
C LEU A 290 16.67 -10.12 -6.02
N VAL A 291 16.72 -10.49 -4.73
CA VAL A 291 16.97 -9.55 -3.62
C VAL A 291 18.43 -9.07 -3.59
N VAL A 292 19.38 -9.96 -3.88
CA VAL A 292 20.81 -9.66 -3.92
C VAL A 292 21.17 -8.76 -5.09
N PHE A 293 20.68 -9.08 -6.29
CA PHE A 293 20.95 -8.35 -7.53
C PHE A 293 19.96 -7.21 -7.81
N TYR A 294 19.18 -6.80 -6.81
CA TYR A 294 18.28 -5.66 -6.92
C TYR A 294 19.06 -4.37 -7.29
N PRO A 295 18.54 -3.53 -8.22
CA PRO A 295 19.23 -2.32 -8.66
C PRO A 295 19.63 -1.37 -7.51
N SER A 296 20.81 -0.77 -7.60
CA SER A 296 21.30 0.15 -6.58
C SER A 296 20.81 1.60 -6.82
N SER A 297 20.34 2.23 -5.76
CA SER A 297 19.98 3.65 -5.70
C SER A 297 21.13 4.48 -5.08
N ASP A 298 21.18 5.76 -5.42
CA ASP A 298 22.08 6.78 -4.87
C ASP A 298 21.65 7.30 -3.49
N ARG A 299 20.36 7.18 -3.16
CA ARG A 299 19.80 7.47 -1.82
C ARG A 299 19.07 6.27 -1.25
N TRP A 300 19.05 6.17 0.09
CA TRP A 300 18.29 5.12 0.76
C TRP A 300 16.80 5.34 0.50
N THR A 301 16.11 4.30 0.05
CA THR A 301 14.67 4.26 -0.16
C THR A 301 14.08 3.00 0.48
N PRO A 302 12.83 3.02 0.97
CA PRO A 302 12.18 1.82 1.52
C PRO A 302 11.94 0.74 0.45
N THR A 303 11.97 1.14 -0.83
CA THR A 303 11.63 0.38 -2.02
C THR A 303 12.30 -0.99 -2.13
N ARG A 304 13.58 -1.10 -1.74
CA ARG A 304 14.30 -2.38 -1.72
C ARG A 304 13.76 -3.35 -0.67
N GLY A 305 13.42 -2.81 0.51
CA GLY A 305 12.78 -3.58 1.59
C GLY A 305 11.40 -4.07 1.16
N ASP A 306 10.62 -3.21 0.53
CA ASP A 306 9.26 -3.56 0.07
C ASP A 306 9.29 -4.63 -1.01
N THR A 307 10.18 -4.48 -1.99
CA THR A 307 10.40 -5.49 -3.03
C THR A 307 10.82 -6.84 -2.44
N THR A 308 11.64 -6.82 -1.38
CA THR A 308 12.02 -8.05 -0.66
C THR A 308 10.80 -8.70 -0.03
N MET A 309 9.91 -7.94 0.61
CA MET A 309 8.68 -8.50 1.19
C MET A 309 7.82 -9.17 0.10
N VAL A 310 7.62 -8.50 -1.05
CA VAL A 310 6.84 -9.02 -2.18
C VAL A 310 7.41 -10.34 -2.72
N VAL A 311 8.71 -10.36 -3.06
CA VAL A 311 9.40 -11.57 -3.56
C VAL A 311 9.29 -12.72 -2.57
N SER A 312 9.41 -12.42 -1.27
CA SER A 312 9.38 -13.43 -0.22
C SER A 312 8.01 -14.04 -0.05
N VAL A 313 6.94 -13.24 -0.04
CA VAL A 313 5.56 -13.75 -0.01
C VAL A 313 5.32 -14.68 -1.20
N CYS A 314 5.78 -14.31 -2.40
CA CYS A 314 5.66 -15.15 -3.59
C CYS A 314 6.36 -16.50 -3.41
N VAL A 315 7.63 -16.50 -2.97
CA VAL A 315 8.36 -17.74 -2.70
C VAL A 315 7.62 -18.61 -1.68
N GLY A 316 7.13 -18.01 -0.59
CA GLY A 316 6.36 -18.69 0.44
C GLY A 316 5.07 -19.32 -0.08
N VAL A 317 4.28 -18.54 -0.82
CA VAL A 317 3.02 -18.97 -1.44
C VAL A 317 3.28 -20.19 -2.34
N HIS A 318 4.26 -20.12 -3.23
CA HIS A 318 4.52 -21.22 -4.16
C HIS A 318 5.10 -22.47 -3.48
N ILE A 319 5.94 -22.31 -2.46
CA ILE A 319 6.40 -23.44 -1.65
C ILE A 319 5.22 -24.07 -0.90
N GLY A 320 4.31 -23.27 -0.32
CA GLY A 320 3.12 -23.78 0.36
C GLY A 320 2.17 -24.53 -0.58
N ALA A 321 1.96 -24.03 -1.79
CA ALA A 321 1.20 -24.72 -2.83
C ALA A 321 1.86 -26.04 -3.23
N TRP A 322 3.17 -26.01 -3.49
CA TRP A 322 3.96 -27.19 -3.81
C TRP A 322 3.87 -28.25 -2.70
N THR A 323 3.97 -27.85 -1.43
CA THR A 323 3.86 -28.77 -0.29
C THR A 323 2.50 -29.45 -0.25
N ASN A 324 1.41 -28.71 -0.45
CA ASN A 324 0.07 -29.31 -0.53
C ASN A 324 -0.06 -30.33 -1.68
N TYR A 325 0.56 -30.05 -2.83
CA TYR A 325 0.53 -30.94 -3.99
C TYR A 325 1.37 -32.21 -3.76
N GLN A 326 2.61 -32.07 -3.29
CA GLN A 326 3.52 -33.20 -3.06
C GLN A 326 3.05 -34.15 -1.94
N LEU A 327 2.30 -33.62 -0.96
CA LEU A 327 1.67 -34.44 0.08
C LEU A 327 0.39 -35.14 -0.40
N GLY A 328 -0.04 -34.93 -1.65
CA GLY A 328 -1.25 -35.53 -2.21
C GLY A 328 -2.55 -34.96 -1.63
N VAL A 329 -2.51 -33.78 -1.01
CA VAL A 329 -3.69 -33.13 -0.43
C VAL A 329 -4.46 -32.34 -1.49
N LEU A 330 -3.76 -31.79 -2.48
CA LEU A 330 -4.37 -31.17 -3.67
C LEU A 330 -4.65 -32.23 -4.75
N SER A 331 -5.87 -32.23 -5.28
CA SER A 331 -6.28 -33.07 -6.41
C SER A 331 -6.92 -32.23 -7.52
N GLU A 332 -7.02 -32.80 -8.72
CA GLU A 332 -7.76 -32.14 -9.81
C GLU A 332 -9.27 -32.19 -9.52
N SER A 333 -9.99 -31.15 -9.96
CA SER A 333 -11.45 -31.15 -9.94
C SER A 333 -11.98 -32.24 -10.88
N PRO A 334 -13.02 -32.99 -10.48
CA PRO A 334 -13.66 -33.96 -11.38
C PRO A 334 -14.39 -33.29 -12.55
N ASP A 335 -14.84 -32.04 -12.35
CA ASP A 335 -15.51 -31.26 -13.39
C ASP A 335 -14.50 -30.52 -14.27
N SER A 336 -14.82 -30.38 -15.56
CA SER A 336 -14.03 -29.56 -16.49
C SER A 336 -14.46 -28.08 -16.44
N PRO A 337 -13.53 -27.12 -16.52
CA PRO A 337 -13.87 -25.70 -16.62
C PRO A 337 -14.61 -25.39 -17.95
N PRO A 338 -15.44 -24.32 -18.02
CA PRO A 338 -15.63 -23.30 -17.00
C PRO A 338 -16.65 -23.69 -15.91
N TYR A 339 -16.28 -23.49 -14.65
CA TYR A 339 -17.08 -23.77 -13.46
C TYR A 339 -18.19 -22.74 -13.26
N ALA A 340 -19.36 -23.18 -12.79
CA ALA A 340 -20.41 -22.27 -12.32
C ALA A 340 -19.96 -21.57 -11.02
N ILE A 341 -20.26 -20.28 -10.88
CA ILE A 341 -19.95 -19.54 -9.65
C ILE A 341 -20.88 -19.99 -8.53
N ILE A 342 -20.29 -20.48 -7.44
CA ILE A 342 -21.00 -20.79 -6.20
C ILE A 342 -21.19 -19.47 -5.44
N TRP A 343 -22.37 -18.86 -5.57
CA TRP A 343 -22.71 -17.68 -4.79
C TRP A 343 -22.87 -18.05 -3.31
N PRO A 344 -22.19 -17.34 -2.39
CA PRO A 344 -22.13 -17.75 -1.00
C PRO A 344 -23.48 -17.58 -0.30
N SER A 345 -23.93 -18.61 0.41
CA SER A 345 -25.04 -18.52 1.35
C SER A 345 -24.64 -17.69 2.59
N TYR A 346 -25.61 -17.31 3.44
CA TYR A 346 -25.31 -16.62 4.70
C TYR A 346 -24.36 -17.41 5.60
N GLU A 347 -24.48 -18.74 5.61
CA GLU A 347 -23.55 -19.62 6.33
C GLU A 347 -22.15 -19.56 5.75
N MET A 348 -22.01 -19.64 4.42
CA MET A 348 -20.71 -19.54 3.75
C MET A 348 -20.04 -18.18 3.98
N LEU A 349 -20.83 -17.10 4.03
CA LEU A 349 -20.34 -15.77 4.41
C LEU A 349 -19.86 -15.73 5.87
N GLY A 350 -20.61 -16.33 6.79
CA GLY A 350 -20.21 -16.46 8.19
C GLY A 350 -18.90 -17.25 8.35
N LEU A 351 -18.78 -18.39 7.68
CA LEU A 351 -17.55 -19.20 7.66
C LEU A 351 -16.39 -18.45 6.98
N SER A 352 -16.66 -17.68 5.93
CA SER A 352 -15.66 -16.83 5.26
C SER A 352 -15.11 -15.76 6.20
N ALA A 353 -16.00 -15.07 6.92
CA ALA A 353 -15.61 -14.09 7.92
C ALA A 353 -14.80 -14.74 9.04
N LEU A 354 -15.24 -15.89 9.55
CA LEU A 354 -14.56 -16.63 10.60
C LEU A 354 -13.15 -17.08 10.18
N ARG A 355 -13.00 -17.69 8.99
CA ARG A 355 -11.69 -18.05 8.41
C ARG A 355 -10.77 -16.83 8.29
N THR A 356 -11.31 -15.71 7.82
CA THR A 356 -10.55 -14.48 7.61
C THR A 356 -10.06 -13.88 8.93
N VAL A 357 -10.91 -13.81 9.96
CA VAL A 357 -10.55 -13.30 11.29
C VAL A 357 -9.49 -14.19 11.94
N ILE A 358 -9.71 -15.51 11.99
CA ILE A 358 -8.74 -16.46 12.56
C ILE A 358 -7.42 -16.39 11.79
N GLY A 359 -7.50 -16.43 10.46
CA GLY A 359 -6.32 -16.37 9.60
C GLY A 359 -5.49 -15.10 9.81
N PHE A 360 -6.14 -13.93 9.90
CA PHE A 360 -5.43 -12.67 10.18
C PHE A 360 -4.82 -12.64 11.57
N CYS A 361 -5.52 -13.12 12.61
CA CYS A 361 -4.93 -13.27 13.95
C CYS A 361 -3.66 -14.14 13.91
N CYS A 362 -3.69 -15.26 13.20
CA CYS A 362 -2.54 -16.14 13.04
C CYS A 362 -1.41 -15.51 12.21
N ILE A 363 -1.72 -14.73 11.15
CA ILE A 363 -0.72 -13.99 10.37
C ILE A 363 -0.03 -12.95 11.24
N VAL A 364 -0.78 -12.17 12.01
CA VAL A 364 -0.23 -11.15 12.92
C VAL A 364 0.68 -11.80 13.98
N ALA A 365 0.21 -12.90 14.59
CA ALA A 365 1.00 -13.66 15.55
C ALA A 365 2.29 -14.22 14.91
N THR A 366 2.18 -14.83 13.72
CA THR A 366 3.34 -15.33 12.95
C THR A 366 4.31 -14.19 12.65
N ARG A 367 3.82 -13.04 12.18
CA ARG A 367 4.66 -11.88 11.86
C ARG A 367 5.44 -11.41 13.08
N ALA A 368 4.78 -11.28 14.23
CA ALA A 368 5.41 -10.84 15.47
C ALA A 368 6.51 -11.82 15.93
N LEU A 369 6.20 -13.13 15.96
CA LEU A 369 7.13 -14.17 16.38
C LEU A 369 8.30 -14.31 15.42
N CYS A 370 8.02 -14.41 14.11
CA CYS A 370 9.01 -14.66 13.08
C CYS A 370 9.90 -13.45 12.83
N LYS A 371 9.38 -12.22 12.91
CA LYS A 371 10.21 -11.00 12.83
C LYS A 371 11.22 -10.98 13.96
N SER A 372 10.76 -11.21 15.20
CA SER A 372 11.62 -11.22 16.38
C SER A 372 12.68 -12.33 16.31
N ALA A 373 12.25 -13.56 16.02
CA ALA A 373 13.12 -14.72 15.92
C ALA A 373 14.14 -14.56 14.78
N SER A 374 13.70 -14.23 13.56
CA SER A 374 14.58 -14.10 12.39
C SER A 374 15.60 -12.97 12.59
N TYR A 375 15.18 -11.83 13.16
CA TYR A 375 16.11 -10.73 13.44
C TYR A 375 17.18 -11.13 14.46
N ALA A 376 16.78 -11.80 15.55
CA ALA A 376 17.71 -12.30 16.56
C ALA A 376 18.68 -13.35 15.99
N THR A 377 18.18 -14.32 15.22
CA THR A 377 19.00 -15.37 14.60
C THR A 377 20.00 -14.79 13.60
N VAL A 378 19.58 -13.87 12.72
CA VAL A 378 20.49 -13.27 11.75
C VAL A 378 21.56 -12.41 12.44
N CYS A 379 21.19 -11.63 13.47
CA CYS A 379 22.16 -10.88 14.27
C CYS A 379 23.17 -11.81 14.96
N ALA A 380 22.70 -12.92 15.54
CA ALA A 380 23.56 -13.91 16.20
C ALA A 380 24.54 -14.58 15.21
N LEU A 381 24.05 -14.96 14.02
CA LEU A 381 24.88 -15.56 12.96
C LEU A 381 25.97 -14.60 12.46
N LEU A 382 25.65 -13.32 12.33
CA LEU A 382 26.60 -12.29 11.92
C LEU A 382 27.44 -11.72 13.08
N ARG A 383 27.21 -12.19 14.31
CA ARG A 383 27.86 -11.71 15.55
C ARG A 383 27.71 -10.20 15.76
N LEU A 384 26.53 -9.66 15.44
CA LEU A 384 26.19 -8.23 15.56
C LEU A 384 25.35 -7.96 16.81
N ASN A 385 25.52 -6.77 17.40
CA ASN A 385 24.68 -6.32 18.51
C ASN A 385 23.32 -5.82 17.98
N SER A 386 22.27 -6.58 18.27
CA SER A 386 20.91 -6.34 17.77
C SER A 386 20.34 -4.97 18.17
N ARG A 387 20.68 -4.48 19.38
CA ARG A 387 20.20 -3.20 19.92
C ARG A 387 20.91 -2.00 19.29
N GLU A 388 22.20 -2.14 19.03
CA GLU A 388 23.00 -1.10 18.37
C GLU A 388 22.57 -0.93 16.91
N LEU A 389 22.36 -2.06 16.22
CA LEU A 389 21.92 -2.05 14.83
C LEU A 389 20.52 -1.44 14.66
N GLN A 390 19.59 -1.70 15.59
CA GLN A 390 18.26 -1.08 15.60
C GLN A 390 18.33 0.45 15.70
N ARG A 391 19.24 0.98 16.52
CA ARG A 391 19.40 2.42 16.76
C ARG A 391 20.18 3.14 15.64
N SER A 392 20.91 2.40 14.81
CA SER A 392 21.70 3.00 13.73
C SER A 392 20.80 3.62 12.65
N GLN A 393 21.21 4.73 12.03
CA GLN A 393 20.41 5.41 11.01
C GLN A 393 20.33 4.59 9.71
N ASN A 394 19.20 4.69 9.01
CA ASN A 394 19.01 4.09 7.69
C ASN A 394 19.89 4.83 6.66
N SER A 395 20.93 4.16 6.17
CA SER A 395 21.87 4.70 5.19
C SER A 395 22.40 3.61 4.28
N ILE A 396 22.66 3.96 3.01
CA ILE A 396 23.30 3.05 2.03
C ILE A 396 24.66 2.57 2.51
N GLN A 397 25.36 3.38 3.31
CA GLN A 397 26.69 3.05 3.82
C GLN A 397 26.65 1.92 4.87
N ASN A 398 25.52 1.73 5.55
CA ASN A 398 25.37 0.70 6.57
C ASN A 398 24.99 -0.66 5.95
N ARG A 399 25.95 -1.27 5.24
CA ARG A 399 25.76 -2.55 4.54
C ARG A 399 25.31 -3.67 5.46
N GLN A 400 25.80 -3.71 6.71
CA GLN A 400 25.41 -4.73 7.68
C GLN A 400 23.93 -4.61 8.05
N LYS A 401 23.43 -3.39 8.31
CA LYS A 401 22.01 -3.16 8.57
C LYS A 401 21.14 -3.61 7.40
N ILE A 402 21.54 -3.26 6.17
CA ILE A 402 20.81 -3.65 4.96
C ILE A 402 20.76 -5.17 4.84
N ILE A 403 21.87 -5.88 5.02
CA ILE A 403 21.89 -7.35 4.93
C ILE A 403 20.97 -7.98 5.97
N VAL A 404 21.06 -7.54 7.23
CA VAL A 404 20.18 -8.05 8.30
C VAL A 404 18.72 -7.77 7.98
N GLU A 405 18.41 -6.54 7.54
CA GLU A 405 17.05 -6.11 7.24
C GLU A 405 16.40 -6.94 6.13
N LEU A 406 17.11 -7.10 5.02
CA LEU A 406 16.62 -7.88 3.89
C LEU A 406 16.49 -9.37 4.25
N SER A 407 17.44 -9.91 5.02
CA SER A 407 17.42 -11.32 5.41
C SER A 407 16.25 -11.65 6.33
N TYR A 408 16.01 -10.86 7.39
CA TYR A 408 14.89 -11.15 8.30
C TYR A 408 13.55 -10.92 7.59
N LYS A 409 13.44 -9.88 6.73
CA LYS A 409 12.25 -9.66 5.90
C LYS A 409 12.02 -10.88 5.02
N PHE A 410 13.06 -11.38 4.36
CA PHE A 410 12.94 -12.53 3.47
C PHE A 410 12.38 -13.76 4.18
N ILE A 411 12.98 -14.14 5.31
CA ILE A 411 12.55 -15.30 6.10
C ILE A 411 11.12 -15.12 6.63
N THR A 412 10.83 -13.95 7.22
CA THR A 412 9.54 -13.67 7.85
C THR A 412 8.40 -13.73 6.83
N TYR A 413 8.55 -13.04 5.71
CA TYR A 413 7.48 -12.92 4.72
C TYR A 413 7.33 -14.18 3.85
N ALA A 414 8.41 -14.94 3.63
CA ALA A 414 8.30 -16.27 3.03
C ALA A 414 7.51 -17.23 3.92
N LEU A 415 7.73 -17.20 5.23
CA LEU A 415 6.96 -18.02 6.16
C LEU A 415 5.49 -17.58 6.25
N LEU A 416 5.19 -16.28 6.16
CA LEU A 416 3.81 -15.78 6.05
C LEU A 416 3.11 -16.32 4.78
N GLY A 417 3.79 -16.27 3.63
CA GLY A 417 3.27 -16.82 2.38
C GLY A 417 3.01 -18.33 2.48
N PHE A 418 3.96 -19.08 3.05
CA PHE A 418 3.82 -20.51 3.29
C PHE A 418 2.64 -20.83 4.22
N ASN A 419 2.52 -20.11 5.34
CA ASN A 419 1.44 -20.30 6.30
C ASN A 419 0.07 -20.01 5.68
N THR A 420 0.00 -19.05 4.76
CA THR A 420 -1.24 -18.67 4.08
C THR A 420 -1.83 -19.82 3.25
N LEU A 421 -0.98 -20.61 2.58
CA LEU A 421 -1.44 -21.71 1.71
C LEU A 421 -1.38 -23.10 2.33
N TYR A 422 -0.47 -23.36 3.26
CA TYR A 422 -0.30 -24.69 3.83
C TYR A 422 -0.85 -24.81 5.25
N LEU A 423 -0.29 -24.03 6.19
CA LEU A 423 -0.61 -24.17 7.61
C LEU A 423 -2.06 -23.78 7.93
N LEU A 424 -2.51 -22.61 7.48
CA LEU A 424 -3.83 -22.09 7.83
C LEU A 424 -4.99 -22.88 7.22
N PRO A 425 -4.93 -23.30 5.94
CA PRO A 425 -5.93 -24.21 5.38
C PRO A 425 -6.01 -25.55 6.12
N SER A 426 -4.87 -26.07 6.61
CA SER A 426 -4.84 -27.26 7.47
C SER A 426 -5.54 -27.03 8.82
N VAL A 427 -5.33 -25.86 9.43
CA VAL A 427 -6.04 -25.44 10.65
C VAL A 427 -7.54 -25.29 10.39
N PHE A 428 -7.94 -24.68 9.28
CA PHE A 428 -9.35 -24.55 8.91
C PHE A 428 -10.03 -25.90 8.69
N ARG A 429 -9.33 -26.86 8.09
CA ARG A 429 -9.78 -28.25 7.98
C ARG A 429 -9.98 -28.90 9.35
N LEU A 430 -9.00 -28.75 10.25
CA LEU A 430 -9.10 -29.27 11.62
C LEU A 430 -10.28 -28.68 12.40
N MET A 431 -10.60 -27.40 12.15
CA MET A 431 -11.73 -26.70 12.76
C MET A 431 -13.07 -26.97 12.06
N GLY A 432 -13.10 -27.71 10.95
CA GLY A 432 -14.31 -27.96 10.18
C GLY A 432 -14.87 -26.73 9.45
N ILE A 433 -14.03 -25.71 9.20
CA ILE A 433 -14.44 -24.45 8.53
C ILE A 433 -13.78 -24.30 7.16
N GLU A 434 -13.23 -25.36 6.58
CA GLU A 434 -12.54 -25.32 5.28
C GLU A 434 -13.45 -24.85 4.13
N ARG A 435 -12.83 -24.23 3.10
CA ARG A 435 -13.55 -23.93 1.86
C ARG A 435 -13.72 -25.23 1.05
N PRO A 436 -14.94 -25.56 0.56
CA PRO A 436 -15.20 -26.82 -0.14
C PRO A 436 -14.27 -27.13 -1.31
N THR A 437 -13.88 -26.11 -2.09
CA THR A 437 -13.08 -26.28 -3.31
C THR A 437 -11.57 -26.15 -3.09
N PHE A 438 -11.11 -25.78 -1.89
CA PHE A 438 -9.71 -25.39 -1.68
C PHE A 438 -8.70 -26.45 -2.16
N TYR A 439 -9.01 -27.72 -1.91
CA TYR A 439 -8.11 -28.83 -2.22
C TYR A 439 -8.31 -29.41 -3.63
N THR A 440 -9.23 -28.86 -4.44
CA THR A 440 -9.46 -29.29 -5.84
C THR A 440 -8.93 -28.28 -6.88
N GLU A 441 -8.20 -27.27 -6.42
CA GLU A 441 -7.77 -26.12 -7.23
C GLU A 441 -6.32 -26.24 -7.67
N ILE A 442 -6.13 -26.99 -8.75
CA ILE A 442 -4.88 -27.09 -9.49
C ILE A 442 -4.86 -26.06 -10.64
#